data_AF-A0A4V2VT10-F1
#
_entry.id   AF-A0A4V2VT10-F1
#
_cell.length_a   1.000
_cell.length_b   1.000
_cell.length_c   1.000
_cell.angle_alpha   90.00
_cell.angle_beta   90.00
_cell.angle_gamma   90.00
#
_symmetry.space_group_name_H-M   'P 1'
#
loop_
_entity.id
_entity.type
_entity.pdbx_description
1 polymer ?
#
loop_
_entity_poly.entity_id
_entity_poly.type
_entity_poly.pdbx_seq_one_letter_code
_entity_poly.pdbx_strand_id
1 'polypeptide(L)'
;MKRFAILLACAAVAFGAQATPQQDKMKSCNAEAKGKKGDERKAFMKECLSAGAAASAPMADAAGAACEKSAADMKLHGAAAKSHVKKCMADAAAAPK
;
A
#
# COMPACT_ATOMS: atom_id res chain seq x y z
N MET A 1 -18.76 -8.21 -51.87
CA MET A 1 -19.16 -6.79 -51.80
C MET A 1 -19.99 -6.64 -50.53
N LYS A 2 -19.70 -5.86 -49.49
CA LYS A 2 -18.81 -4.71 -49.27
C LYS A 2 -18.56 -4.72 -47.75
N ARG A 3 -17.48 -5.34 -47.27
CA ARG A 3 -16.42 -4.70 -46.47
C ARG A 3 -15.35 -5.76 -46.23
N PHE A 4 -14.72 -6.14 -47.33
CA PHE A 4 -13.33 -6.56 -47.29
C PHE A 4 -12.50 -5.43 -46.70
N ALA A 5 -11.39 -5.81 -46.07
CA ALA A 5 -10.20 -5.00 -45.85
C ALA A 5 -10.28 -3.95 -44.74
N ILE A 6 -10.05 -4.39 -43.50
CA ILE A 6 -8.94 -3.86 -42.70
C ILE A 6 -8.21 -5.07 -42.08
N LEU A 7 -7.38 -5.69 -42.91
CA LEU A 7 -6.18 -6.39 -42.49
C LEU A 7 -5.17 -5.29 -42.15
N LEU A 8 -4.95 -5.01 -40.86
CA LEU A 8 -3.64 -4.53 -40.42
C LEU A 8 -3.47 -4.77 -38.92
N ALA A 9 -2.64 -5.77 -38.63
CA ALA A 9 -1.71 -5.81 -37.51
C ALA A 9 -1.99 -4.86 -36.34
N CYS A 10 -2.57 -5.38 -35.26
CA CYS A 10 -2.18 -4.94 -33.93
C CYS A 10 -1.65 -6.17 -33.20
N ALA A 11 -0.35 -6.10 -32.92
CA ALA A 11 0.44 -7.12 -32.28
C ALA A 11 -0.28 -7.74 -31.09
N ALA A 12 -0.08 -9.05 -30.93
CA ALA A 12 -0.25 -9.73 -29.66
C ALA A 12 0.58 -9.00 -28.60
N VAL A 13 -0.05 -8.06 -27.90
CA VAL A 13 0.47 -7.56 -26.64
C VAL A 13 0.21 -8.66 -25.62
N ALA A 14 1.19 -9.54 -25.49
CA ALA A 14 1.42 -10.28 -24.26
C ALA A 14 1.73 -9.26 -23.16
N PHE A 15 0.71 -8.56 -22.65
CA PHE A 15 0.80 -7.87 -21.38
C PHE A 15 0.91 -8.95 -20.32
N GLY A 16 2.13 -9.16 -19.83
CA GLY A 16 2.41 -10.05 -18.73
C GLY A 16 1.41 -9.81 -17.59
N ALA A 17 0.99 -10.90 -16.97
CA ALA A 17 0.16 -10.91 -15.78
C ALA A 17 0.92 -10.27 -14.61
N GLN A 18 1.04 -8.95 -14.63
CA GLN A 18 1.42 -8.16 -13.48
C GLN A 18 0.11 -7.68 -12.86
N ALA A 19 -0.16 -8.15 -11.65
CA ALA A 19 -1.27 -7.65 -10.86
C ALA A 19 -1.15 -6.12 -10.83
N THR A 20 -2.21 -5.43 -11.24
CA THR A 20 -2.20 -3.97 -11.18
C THR A 20 -2.12 -3.55 -9.70
N PRO A 21 -1.52 -2.41 -9.36
CA PRO A 21 -1.50 -1.93 -7.97
C PRO A 21 -2.90 -1.81 -7.37
N GLN A 22 -3.92 -1.61 -8.22
CA GLN A 22 -5.33 -1.67 -7.86
C GLN A 22 -5.79 -3.07 -7.43
N GLN A 23 -5.33 -4.14 -8.10
CA GLN A 23 -5.66 -5.53 -7.76
C GLN A 23 -5.05 -5.97 -6.45
N ASP A 24 -3.77 -5.68 -6.20
CA ASP A 24 -3.13 -6.05 -4.93
C ASP A 24 -3.77 -5.32 -3.75
N LYS A 25 -4.11 -4.05 -3.97
CA LYS A 25 -4.86 -3.27 -2.99
C LYS A 25 -6.23 -3.86 -2.68
N MET A 26 -6.98 -4.28 -3.71
CA MET A 26 -8.27 -4.92 -3.53
C MET A 26 -8.16 -6.21 -2.71
N LYS A 27 -7.09 -6.99 -2.92
CA LYS A 27 -6.84 -8.22 -2.17
C LYS A 27 -6.53 -7.92 -0.70
N SER A 28 -5.66 -6.96 -0.39
CA SER A 28 -5.39 -6.53 0.99
C SER A 28 -6.63 -5.97 1.67
N CYS A 29 -7.36 -5.04 1.04
CA CYS A 29 -8.61 -4.51 1.60
C CYS A 29 -9.63 -5.62 1.91
N ASN A 30 -9.70 -6.69 1.09
CA ASN A 30 -10.58 -7.82 1.40
C ASN A 30 -10.04 -8.74 2.49
N ALA A 31 -8.72 -8.89 2.62
CA ALA A 31 -8.09 -9.66 3.68
C ALA A 31 -8.27 -8.98 5.05
N GLU A 32 -8.05 -7.67 5.12
CA GLU A 32 -8.21 -6.86 6.33
C GLU A 32 -9.68 -6.62 6.71
N ALA A 33 -10.60 -6.72 5.74
CA ALA A 33 -12.03 -6.69 6.00
C ALA A 33 -12.58 -7.98 6.62
N LYS A 34 -11.76 -9.03 6.81
CA LYS A 34 -12.20 -10.26 7.46
C LYS A 34 -12.68 -9.97 8.88
N GLY A 35 -13.89 -10.43 9.21
CA GLY A 35 -14.53 -10.19 10.50
C GLY A 35 -15.41 -8.94 10.58
N LYS A 36 -15.28 -7.99 9.63
CA LYS A 36 -16.18 -6.84 9.51
C LYS A 36 -17.43 -7.23 8.73
N LYS A 37 -18.61 -6.85 9.23
CA LYS A 37 -19.92 -7.13 8.60
C LYS A 37 -20.75 -5.86 8.52
N GLY A 38 -21.68 -5.82 7.57
CA GLY A 38 -22.60 -4.70 7.41
C GLY A 38 -21.88 -3.38 7.10
N ASP A 39 -22.28 -2.33 7.80
CA ASP A 39 -21.83 -0.96 7.54
C ASP A 39 -20.33 -0.76 7.79
N GLU A 40 -19.79 -1.45 8.81
CA GLU A 40 -18.36 -1.41 9.15
C GLU A 40 -17.47 -1.91 8.01
N ARG A 41 -17.91 -2.93 7.26
CA ARG A 41 -17.17 -3.41 6.09
C ARG A 41 -17.22 -2.42 4.94
N LYS A 42 -18.37 -1.76 4.73
CA LYS A 42 -18.53 -0.76 3.67
C LYS A 42 -17.67 0.48 3.95
N ALA A 43 -17.71 0.99 5.18
CA ALA A 43 -16.87 2.10 5.60
C ALA A 43 -15.39 1.78 5.44
N PHE A 44 -14.95 0.61 5.93
CA PHE A 44 -13.57 0.15 5.80
C PHE A 44 -13.14 0.00 4.33
N MET A 45 -13.97 -0.60 3.47
CA MET A 45 -13.63 -0.78 2.06
C MET A 45 -13.55 0.55 1.31
N LYS A 46 -14.43 1.51 1.63
CA LYS A 46 -14.41 2.86 1.04
C LYS A 46 -13.10 3.57 1.42
N GLU A 47 -12.75 3.55 2.70
CA GLU A 47 -11.53 4.20 3.20
C GLU A 47 -10.28 3.53 2.62
N CYS A 48 -10.24 2.20 2.67
CA CYS A 48 -9.13 1.40 2.16
C CYS A 48 -8.91 1.67 0.68
N LEU A 49 -9.94 1.66 -0.17
CA LEU A 49 -9.80 1.90 -1.61
C LEU A 49 -9.46 3.37 -1.92
N SER A 50 -9.98 4.34 -1.15
CA SER A 50 -9.76 5.78 -1.36
C SER A 50 -8.34 6.24 -1.04
N ALA A 51 -7.62 5.55 -0.16
CA ALA A 51 -6.22 5.84 0.17
C ALA A 51 -5.23 5.59 -1.01
N GLY A 52 -5.72 5.20 -2.19
CA GLY A 52 -4.94 4.61 -3.29
C GLY A 52 -4.30 5.59 -4.23
N ALA A 53 -4.61 6.88 -4.09
CA ALA A 53 -3.88 7.92 -4.79
C ALA A 53 -2.50 8.20 -4.16
N ALA A 54 -2.19 7.68 -2.96
CA ALA A 54 -1.01 8.11 -2.21
C ALA A 54 -0.06 7.00 -1.70
N ALA A 55 -0.44 5.72 -1.66
CA ALA A 55 0.37 4.75 -0.92
C ALA A 55 0.43 3.36 -1.56
N SER A 56 1.43 3.17 -2.41
CA SER A 56 2.06 1.87 -2.63
C SER A 56 3.42 1.88 -1.91
N ALA A 57 3.44 1.53 -0.62
CA ALA A 57 4.64 1.07 0.08
C ALA A 57 4.29 0.43 1.44
N PRO A 58 4.52 -0.88 1.64
CA PRO A 58 4.55 -1.49 2.98
C PRO A 58 5.77 -1.04 3.80
N MET A 59 6.65 -0.22 3.23
CA MET A 59 7.89 0.25 3.86
C MET A 59 7.65 1.30 4.97
N ALA A 60 6.60 2.12 4.86
CA ALA A 60 6.33 3.16 5.85
C ALA A 60 5.78 2.60 7.17
N ASP A 61 4.97 1.54 7.08
CA ASP A 61 4.36 0.86 8.23
C ASP A 61 5.38 -0.02 8.97
N ALA A 62 6.22 -0.75 8.22
CA ALA A 62 7.31 -1.54 8.80
C ALA A 62 8.41 -0.67 9.46
N ALA A 63 8.72 0.50 8.88
CA ALA A 63 9.67 1.44 9.46
C ALA A 63 9.13 2.11 10.74
N GLY A 64 7.83 2.43 10.78
CA GLY A 64 7.16 2.90 11.99
C GLY A 64 7.31 1.90 13.14
N ALA A 65 6.89 0.65 12.91
CA ALA A 65 6.98 -0.41 13.91
C ALA A 65 8.41 -0.69 14.40
N ALA A 66 9.41 -0.61 13.50
CA ALA A 66 10.82 -0.75 13.87
C ALA A 66 11.32 0.42 14.74
N CYS A 67 10.93 1.65 14.41
CA CYS A 67 11.28 2.85 15.16
C CYS A 67 10.61 2.89 16.55
N GLU A 68 9.37 2.41 16.66
CA GLU A 68 8.66 2.28 17.94
C GLU A 68 9.30 1.21 18.84
N LYS A 69 9.77 0.11 18.28
CA LYS A 69 10.55 -0.91 19.00
C LYS A 69 11.91 -0.37 19.48
N SER A 70 12.60 0.42 18.65
CA SER A 70 13.85 1.09 19.04
C SER A 70 13.63 2.09 20.19
N ALA A 71 12.52 2.84 20.16
CA ALA A 71 12.16 3.73 21.27
C ALA A 71 11.87 2.95 22.57
N ALA A 72 11.22 1.79 22.48
CA ALA A 72 10.92 0.94 23.63
C ALA A 72 12.17 0.28 24.24
N ASP A 73 13.15 -0.13 23.42
CA ASP A 73 14.43 -0.69 23.88
C ASP A 73 15.24 0.34 24.70
N MET A 74 15.18 1.60 24.26
CA MET A 74 15.76 2.74 24.97
C MET A 74 14.91 3.21 26.17
N LYS A 75 13.83 2.49 26.51
CA LYS A 75 12.85 2.83 27.55
C LYS A 75 12.39 4.29 27.46
N LEU A 76 12.28 4.81 26.25
CA LEU A 76 11.79 6.17 26.02
C LEU A 76 10.28 6.16 26.23
N HIS A 77 9.81 7.08 27.05
CA HIS A 77 8.39 7.27 27.33
C HIS A 77 7.99 8.69 26.97
N GLY A 78 6.70 8.88 26.65
CA GLY A 78 6.13 10.20 26.39
C GLY A 78 6.80 10.95 25.23
N ALA A 79 7.13 12.23 25.45
CA ALA A 79 7.67 13.09 24.40
C ALA A 79 9.01 12.61 23.83
N ALA A 80 9.83 11.94 24.64
CA ALA A 80 11.14 11.43 24.22
C ALA A 80 10.99 10.29 23.18
N ALA A 81 10.03 9.39 23.37
CA ALA A 81 9.72 8.34 22.40
C ALA A 81 9.23 8.93 21.08
N LYS A 82 8.36 9.95 21.13
CA LYS A 82 7.85 10.59 19.90
C LYS A 82 8.95 11.33 19.13
N SER A 83 9.88 11.98 19.83
CA SER A 83 11.04 12.62 19.20
C SER A 83 11.97 11.58 18.54
N HIS A 84 12.25 10.47 19.24
CA HIS A 84 13.08 9.37 18.73
C HIS A 84 12.46 8.67 17.54
N VAL A 85 11.16 8.34 17.59
CA VAL A 85 10.43 7.74 16.46
C VAL A 85 10.46 8.70 15.26
N LYS A 86 10.26 10.00 15.46
CA LYS A 86 10.30 10.98 14.36
C LYS A 86 11.68 11.12 13.72
N LYS A 87 12.75 11.08 14.53
CA LYS A 87 14.14 11.08 14.03
C LYS A 87 14.43 9.78 13.28
N CYS A 88 14.08 8.64 13.86
CA CYS A 88 14.28 7.32 13.29
C CYS A 88 13.54 7.14 11.95
N MET A 89 12.30 7.61 11.84
CA MET A 89 11.54 7.56 10.58
C MET A 89 12.14 8.47 9.50
N ALA A 90 12.73 9.62 9.88
CA ALA A 90 13.43 10.49 8.95
C ALA A 90 14.75 9.87 8.48
N ASP A 91 15.49 9.19 9.35
CA ASP A 91 16.72 8.48 9.00
C ASP A 91 16.43 7.22 8.16
N ALA A 92 15.34 6.51 8.44
CA ALA A 92 14.87 5.38 7.63
C ALA A 92 14.44 5.80 6.21
N ALA A 93 13.95 7.03 6.04
CA ALA A 93 13.63 7.59 4.73
C ALA A 93 14.89 8.04 3.94
N ALA A 94 16.02 8.25 4.62
CA ALA A 94 17.29 8.65 4.02
C ALA A 94 18.24 7.48 3.71
N ALA A 95 17.92 6.26 4.17
CA ALA A 95 18.70 5.08 3.85
C ALA A 95 18.60 4.74 2.34
N PRO A 96 19.73 4.47 1.66
CA PRO A 96 19.69 4.04 0.26
C PRO A 96 18.94 2.71 0.13
N LYS A 97 18.11 2.61 -0.91
CA LYS A 97 17.31 1.41 -1.20
C LYS A 97 18.16 0.20 -1.59
#